data_AF-A0A3B9VK38-F1
#
_entry.id   AF-A0A3B9VK38-F1
#
_cell.length_a   1.000
_cell.length_b   1.000
_cell.length_c   1.000
_cell.angle_alpha   90.00
_cell.angle_beta   90.00
_cell.angle_gamma   90.00
#
_symmetry.space_group_name_H-M   'P 1'
#
loop_
_entity.id
_entity.type
_entity.pdbx_description
1 polymer ?
#
loop_
_entity_poly.entity_id
_entity_poly.type
_entity_poly.pdbx_seq_one_letter_code
_entity_poly.pdbx_strand_id
1 'polypeptide(L)'
;APVMVADKKIAWPAQLSLGGDGLGNSLDHIRQIMGTSMEALIHHFKIVTEGFRVPAGQVYTPVESPRGELGAHLVSDGGTRPYR
;
A
#
# COMPACT_ATOMS: atom_id res chain seq x y z
N ALA A 1 29.67 -0.02 -17.93
CA ALA A 1 28.46 -0.85 -18.13
C ALA A 1 27.68 -0.85 -16.82
N PRO A 2 26.33 -0.81 -16.84
CA PRO A 2 25.55 -0.84 -15.60
C PRO A 2 25.78 -2.17 -14.87
N VAL A 3 26.01 -2.08 -13.56
CA VAL A 3 26.22 -3.25 -12.69
C VAL A 3 24.84 -3.79 -12.30
N MET A 4 24.49 -4.97 -12.79
CA MET A 4 23.24 -5.63 -12.44
C MET A 4 23.42 -6.36 -11.10
N VAL A 5 22.63 -5.97 -10.10
CA VAL A 5 22.61 -6.63 -8.79
C VAL A 5 21.95 -8.00 -8.94
N ALA A 6 22.60 -9.07 -8.46
CA ALA A 6 22.13 -10.45 -8.62
C ALA A 6 21.05 -10.89 -7.60
N ASP A 7 20.90 -10.15 -6.49
CA ASP A 7 19.91 -10.45 -5.45
C ASP A 7 18.50 -10.23 -5.98
N LYS A 8 17.69 -11.29 -6.11
CA LYS A 8 16.32 -11.23 -6.66
C LYS A 8 15.34 -10.31 -5.92
N LYS A 9 15.64 -9.94 -4.66
CA LYS A 9 14.84 -8.95 -3.90
C LYS A 9 15.16 -7.51 -4.30
N ILE A 10 16.35 -7.26 -4.81
CA ILE A 10 16.89 -5.92 -5.14
C ILE A 10 17.06 -5.75 -6.66
N ALA A 11 17.25 -6.86 -7.38
CA ALA A 11 17.45 -6.94 -8.81
C ALA A 11 16.20 -6.46 -9.55
N TRP A 12 16.42 -5.93 -10.76
CA TRP A 12 15.33 -5.55 -11.62
C TRP A 12 14.87 -6.72 -12.51
N PRO A 13 13.56 -7.01 -12.62
CA PRO A 13 12.46 -6.52 -11.79
C PRO A 13 12.42 -7.22 -10.41
N ALA A 14 12.17 -6.45 -9.35
CA ALA A 14 12.20 -6.97 -7.99
C ALA A 14 11.05 -7.96 -7.76
N GLN A 15 11.38 -9.19 -7.37
CA GLN A 15 10.39 -10.20 -6.98
C GLN A 15 9.98 -9.96 -5.52
N LEU A 16 9.13 -8.97 -5.31
CA LEU A 16 8.36 -8.82 -4.07
C LEU A 16 7.21 -9.83 -4.15
N SER A 17 7.52 -11.11 -3.91
CA SER A 17 6.53 -12.18 -3.89
C SER A 17 5.41 -11.88 -2.89
N LEU A 18 4.17 -12.13 -3.31
CA LEU A 18 3.00 -12.29 -2.43
C LEU A 18 3.42 -13.09 -1.18
N GLY A 19 3.10 -12.56 0.01
CA GLY A 19 3.27 -13.32 1.25
C GLY A 19 2.41 -14.58 1.21
N GLY A 20 2.72 -15.56 2.08
CA GLY A 20 1.94 -16.79 2.21
C GLY A 20 0.48 -16.56 2.65
N ASP A 21 0.14 -15.33 3.02
CA ASP A 21 -1.18 -14.80 3.35
C ASP A 21 -1.98 -14.33 2.12
N GLY A 22 -1.42 -14.38 0.92
CA GLY A 22 -2.07 -13.88 -0.30
C GLY A 22 -2.13 -12.35 -0.38
N LEU A 23 -1.44 -11.64 0.53
CA LEU A 23 -1.33 -10.20 0.53
C LEU A 23 0.03 -9.80 -0.05
N GLY A 24 0.00 -8.91 -1.02
CA GLY A 24 1.18 -8.45 -1.74
C GLY A 24 0.80 -7.78 -3.05
N ASN A 25 1.65 -6.88 -3.53
CA ASN A 25 1.43 -6.20 -4.81
C ASN A 25 1.51 -7.22 -5.95
N SER A 26 0.51 -7.27 -6.84
CA SER A 26 0.54 -8.18 -7.98
C SER A 26 1.65 -7.79 -8.96
N LEU A 27 2.45 -8.78 -9.36
CA LEU A 27 3.61 -8.56 -10.24
C LEU A 27 3.23 -7.85 -11.54
N ASP A 28 2.08 -8.19 -12.11
CA ASP A 28 1.60 -7.61 -13.36
C ASP A 28 1.14 -6.15 -13.20
N HIS A 29 0.58 -5.80 -12.05
CA HIS A 29 0.17 -4.43 -11.75
C HIS A 29 1.38 -3.52 -11.52
N ILE A 30 2.39 -3.98 -10.79
CA ILE A 30 3.65 -3.24 -10.63
C ILE A 30 4.32 -3.04 -12.00
N ARG A 31 4.38 -4.09 -12.85
CA ARG A 31 4.96 -3.98 -14.20
C ARG A 31 4.24 -2.93 -15.05
N GLN A 32 2.91 -2.87 -15.00
CA GLN A 32 2.15 -1.83 -15.69
C GLN A 32 2.45 -0.44 -15.13
N ILE A 33 2.43 -0.26 -13.81
CA ILE A 33 2.71 1.05 -13.18
C ILE A 33 4.09 1.55 -13.56
N MET A 34 5.11 0.68 -13.48
CA MET A 34 6.49 1.06 -13.74
C MET A 34 6.81 1.22 -15.24
N GLY A 35 6.01 0.62 -16.13
CA GLY A 35 6.25 0.63 -17.58
C GLY A 35 5.46 1.67 -18.38
N THR A 36 4.36 2.21 -17.84
CA THR A 36 3.36 2.91 -18.68
C THR A 36 3.21 4.41 -18.38
N SER A 37 3.53 4.89 -17.16
CA SER A 37 3.42 6.31 -16.80
C SER A 37 4.35 6.71 -15.64
N MET A 38 5.06 7.81 -15.83
CA MET A 38 5.95 8.37 -14.79
C MET A 38 5.16 8.87 -13.58
N GLU A 39 3.97 9.42 -13.80
CA GLU A 39 3.05 9.87 -12.77
C GLU A 39 2.61 8.70 -11.90
N ALA A 40 2.23 7.58 -12.50
CA ALA A 40 1.83 6.37 -11.78
C ALA A 40 2.95 5.85 -10.86
N LEU A 41 4.20 5.90 -11.33
CA LEU A 41 5.37 5.51 -10.54
C LEU A 41 5.59 6.43 -9.33
N ILE A 42 5.49 7.75 -9.53
CA ILE A 42 5.64 8.73 -8.44
C ILE A 42 4.53 8.54 -7.39
N HIS A 43 3.28 8.31 -7.82
CA HIS A 43 2.18 8.06 -6.90
C HIS A 43 2.38 6.76 -6.11
N HIS A 44 2.82 5.69 -6.76
CA HIS A 44 3.14 4.43 -6.08
C HIS A 44 4.21 4.62 -5.00
N PHE A 45 5.28 5.35 -5.32
CA PHE A 45 6.35 5.62 -4.37
C PHE A 45 5.86 6.42 -3.16
N LYS A 46 5.08 7.49 -3.38
CA LYS A 46 4.49 8.30 -2.30
C LYS A 46 3.57 7.48 -1.40
N ILE A 47 2.69 6.65 -1.97
CA ILE A 47 1.76 5.83 -1.19
C ILE A 47 2.51 4.84 -0.28
N VAL A 48 3.56 4.20 -0.77
CA VAL A 48 4.29 3.18 -0.01
C VAL A 48 5.20 3.79 1.06
N THR A 49 5.78 4.98 0.81
CA THR A 49 6.77 5.59 1.71
C THR A 49 6.18 6.64 2.65
N GLU A 50 5.35 7.54 2.13
CA GLU A 50 4.74 8.64 2.91
C GLU A 50 3.33 8.29 3.40
N GLY A 51 2.61 7.44 2.65
CA GLY A 51 1.20 7.17 2.85
C GLY A 51 0.30 8.21 2.16
N PHE A 52 -1.01 8.10 2.38
CA PHE A 52 -1.99 9.08 1.91
C PHE A 52 -2.55 9.88 3.09
N ARG A 53 -2.91 11.15 2.85
CA ARG A 53 -3.51 12.00 3.87
C ARG A 53 -5.00 11.72 3.96
N VAL A 54 -5.49 11.59 5.20
CA VAL A 54 -6.93 11.48 5.50
C VAL A 54 -7.39 12.83 6.03
N PRO A 55 -8.57 13.35 5.63
CA PRO A 55 -9.12 14.57 6.21
C PRO A 55 -9.32 14.45 7.73
N ALA A 56 -9.10 15.54 8.46
CA ALA A 56 -9.34 15.56 9.90
C ALA A 56 -10.83 15.32 10.22
N GLY A 57 -11.10 14.44 11.18
CA GLY A 57 -12.46 14.05 11.53
C GLY A 57 -12.52 12.76 12.34
N GLN A 58 -13.74 12.34 12.64
CA GLN A 58 -14.03 11.09 13.35
C GLN A 58 -15.17 10.34 12.67
N VAL A 59 -15.10 9.02 12.67
CA VAL A 59 -16.13 8.16 12.12
C VAL A 59 -16.26 6.87 12.94
N TYR A 60 -17.49 6.41 13.10
CA TYR A 60 -17.79 5.07 13.59
C TYR A 60 -18.45 4.27 12.46
N THR A 61 -17.83 3.17 12.07
CA THR A 61 -18.37 2.27 11.04
C THR A 61 -18.57 0.88 11.61
N PRO A 62 -19.82 0.42 11.78
CA PRO A 62 -20.12 -0.95 12.18
C PRO A 62 -20.17 -1.89 10.97
N VAL A 63 -19.73 -3.14 11.19
CA VAL A 63 -19.86 -4.26 10.26
C VAL A 63 -20.46 -5.44 11.03
N GLU A 64 -21.34 -6.20 10.38
CA GLU A 64 -21.88 -7.43 10.99
C GLU A 64 -20.85 -8.55 10.89
N SER A 65 -20.38 -9.02 12.04
CA SER A 65 -19.49 -10.17 12.16
C SER A 65 -20.28 -11.40 12.62
N PRO A 66 -19.71 -12.61 12.52
CA PRO A 66 -20.33 -13.83 13.05
C PRO A 66 -20.65 -13.79 14.57
N ARG A 67 -20.07 -12.83 15.32
CA ARG A 67 -20.28 -12.64 16.76
C ARG A 67 -21.14 -11.41 17.11
N GLY A 68 -21.82 -10.83 16.12
CA GLY A 68 -22.57 -9.58 16.25
C GLY A 68 -21.81 -8.38 15.70
N GLU A 69 -22.20 -7.18 16.15
CA GLU A 69 -21.66 -5.91 15.66
C GLU A 69 -20.17 -5.75 15.99
N LEU A 70 -19.35 -5.60 14.95
CA LEU A 70 -17.95 -5.23 15.04
C LEU A 70 -17.78 -3.85 14.42
N GLY A 71 -17.55 -2.83 15.24
CA GLY A 71 -17.34 -1.46 14.76
C GLY A 71 -15.92 -0.96 15.00
N ALA A 72 -15.43 -0.17 14.06
CA ALA A 72 -14.20 0.60 14.21
C ALA A 72 -14.55 2.08 14.43
N HIS A 73 -14.07 2.65 15.53
CA HIS A 73 -14.09 4.09 15.76
C HIS A 73 -12.71 4.67 15.42
N LEU A 74 -12.65 5.46 14.35
CA LEU A 74 -11.40 6.03 13.84
C LEU A 74 -11.40 7.55 14.01
N VAL A 75 -10.28 8.09 14.46
CA VAL A 75 -10.02 9.53 14.53
C VAL A 75 -8.81 9.87 13.66
N SER A 76 -8.94 10.91 12.84
CA SER A 76 -7.85 11.47 12.04
C SER A 76 -7.63 12.93 12.42
N ASP A 77 -6.36 13.32 12.53
CA ASP A 77 -5.90 14.69 12.74
C ASP A 77 -5.50 15.39 11.42
N GLY A 78 -5.74 14.76 10.26
CA GLY A 78 -5.27 15.26 8.96
C GLY A 78 -3.97 14.62 8.47
N GLY A 79 -3.36 13.76 9.29
CA GLY A 79 -2.09 13.10 8.99
C GLY A 79 -2.20 11.89 8.05
N THR A 80 -1.07 11.19 7.89
CA THR A 80 -0.98 9.92 7.14
C THR A 80 -1.08 8.69 8.06
N ARG A 81 -1.29 8.91 9.36
CA ARG A 81 -1.41 7.86 10.38
C ARG A 81 -2.71 8.07 11.18
N PRO A 82 -3.37 6.98 11.61
CA PRO A 82 -4.55 7.10 12.46
C PRO A 82 -4.15 7.73 13.80
N TYR A 83 -4.96 8.70 14.26
CA TYR A 83 -4.78 9.28 15.59
C TYR A 83 -5.30 8.32 16.67
N ARG A 84 -6.44 7.68 16.41
CA ARG A 84 -7.07 6.68 17.27
C ARG A 84 -7.89 5.69 16.46
#